data_AF-A0AAD8NPI2-F1
#
_entry.id   AF-A0AAD8NPI2-F1
#
_cell.length_a   1.000
_cell.length_b   1.000
_cell.length_c   1.000
_cell.angle_alpha   90.00
_cell.angle_beta   90.00
_cell.angle_gamma   90.00
#
_symmetry.space_group_name_H-M   'P 1'
#
loop_
_entity.id
_entity.type
_entity.pdbx_description
1 polymer ?
#
loop_
_entity_poly.entity_id
_entity_poly.type
_entity_poly.pdbx_seq_one_letter_code
_entity_poly.pdbx_strand_id
1 'polypeptide(L)'
;MSERDSFKRVEVLKSGVGNGVKFAANTVARCSGKFGNSSIIKHRSLEHPLEGRHRLLLLIRCIAASSLSVKNNNNCTNSIIVIDNYDSFTYNLCQCIGELGCNFEVYRNDEVTVDQLRRKNPRGIVISPGPDKGISVQTILELGPTVPLFGVCLGLQCIGEAFGGKIVRSPSGAVLGKSSLVYYNEDVEECLFSGLSNPFAAARYHRFVIDKDSFPNEALEITAWTDDGLVMAARHKVYTHLQGVQFHPESIITKEGKKIVRNFIKLIEKMEDDSQS
;
A
#
# COMPACT_ATOMS: atom_id res chain seq x y z
N MET A 1 44.71 -33.93 8.16
CA MET A 1 44.84 -35.23 7.45
C MET A 1 43.67 -36.07 7.90
N SER A 2 42.77 -36.59 7.08
CA SER A 2 42.59 -36.73 5.62
C SER A 2 41.15 -37.29 5.50
N GLU A 3 40.34 -36.81 4.56
CA GLU A 3 39.83 -37.57 3.39
C GLU A 3 39.02 -38.84 3.73
N ARG A 4 37.97 -39.24 3.03
CA ARG A 4 37.15 -38.73 1.90
C ARG A 4 36.02 -39.75 1.77
N ASP A 5 34.81 -39.24 1.57
CA ASP A 5 33.91 -39.57 0.46
C ASP A 5 33.96 -40.97 -0.17
N SER A 6 32.79 -41.58 -0.15
CA SER A 6 32.33 -42.53 -1.16
C SER A 6 30.96 -42.04 -1.64
N PHE A 7 30.76 -41.93 -2.96
CA PHE A 7 29.70 -42.60 -3.71
C PHE A 7 29.58 -42.10 -5.17
N LYS A 8 29.96 -43.01 -6.07
CA LYS A 8 29.36 -43.43 -7.36
C LYS A 8 28.91 -42.42 -8.43
N ARG A 9 29.55 -42.59 -9.60
CA ARG A 9 29.14 -42.24 -10.97
C ARG A 9 27.78 -42.83 -11.38
N VAL A 10 27.04 -42.08 -12.21
CA VAL A 10 26.21 -42.60 -13.32
C VAL A 10 26.35 -41.63 -14.51
N GLU A 11 26.72 -42.15 -15.68
CA GLU A 11 26.73 -41.46 -16.98
C GLU A 11 25.35 -41.56 -17.64
N VAL A 12 24.86 -40.49 -18.29
CA VAL A 12 23.89 -40.58 -19.40
C VAL A 12 24.10 -39.47 -20.46
N LEU A 13 24.50 -39.93 -21.65
CA LEU A 13 24.21 -39.55 -23.04
C LEU A 13 23.66 -38.15 -23.41
N LYS A 14 24.32 -37.51 -24.39
CA LYS A 14 23.88 -36.33 -25.17
C LYS A 14 23.17 -36.74 -26.47
N SER A 15 22.10 -36.02 -26.85
CA SER A 15 21.81 -35.61 -28.25
C SER A 15 20.58 -34.67 -28.32
N GLY A 16 20.56 -33.73 -29.28
CA GLY A 16 19.30 -33.15 -29.79
C GLY A 16 19.14 -31.62 -29.85
N VAL A 17 19.72 -30.99 -30.87
CA VAL A 17 19.26 -29.89 -31.77
C VAL A 17 18.08 -28.97 -31.37
N GLY A 18 18.22 -27.64 -31.59
CA GLY A 18 17.07 -26.80 -31.97
C GLY A 18 17.15 -25.28 -31.79
N ASN A 19 17.65 -24.56 -32.81
CA ASN A 19 17.27 -23.21 -33.29
C ASN A 19 17.17 -22.00 -32.32
N GLY A 20 18.24 -21.19 -32.31
CA GLY A 20 18.22 -19.81 -31.80
C GLY A 20 17.98 -18.79 -32.92
N VAL A 21 16.96 -17.93 -32.74
CA VAL A 21 16.74 -16.72 -33.53
C VAL A 21 17.44 -15.55 -32.84
N LYS A 22 18.31 -14.85 -33.58
CA LYS A 22 18.98 -13.62 -33.16
C LYS A 22 18.01 -12.44 -33.19
N PHE A 23 18.01 -11.60 -32.15
CA PHE A 23 17.62 -10.20 -32.28
C PHE A 23 18.70 -9.30 -31.67
N ALA A 24 19.20 -8.39 -32.49
CA ALA A 24 20.15 -7.35 -32.15
C ALA A 24 19.40 -6.15 -31.57
N ALA A 25 19.84 -5.66 -30.41
CA ALA A 25 19.45 -4.35 -29.90
C ALA A 25 20.67 -3.43 -29.96
N ASN A 26 20.77 -2.67 -31.05
CA ASN A 26 21.62 -1.48 -31.13
C ASN A 26 20.72 -0.28 -30.82
N THR A 27 20.98 0.43 -29.71
CA THR A 27 20.89 1.90 -29.66
C THR A 27 21.75 2.37 -28.50
N VAL A 28 22.88 2.96 -28.86
CA VAL A 28 23.80 3.67 -27.97
C VAL A 28 23.37 5.13 -27.97
N ALA A 29 23.01 5.66 -26.80
CA ALA A 29 23.00 7.11 -26.56
C ALA A 29 24.23 7.43 -25.70
N ARG A 30 25.28 7.93 -26.34
CA ARG A 30 26.44 8.55 -25.69
C ARG A 30 26.09 9.99 -25.34
N CYS A 31 26.33 10.38 -24.10
CA CYS A 31 26.78 11.74 -23.80
C CYS A 31 27.88 11.69 -22.75
N SER A 32 29.01 12.28 -23.13
CA SER A 32 30.33 12.24 -22.50
C SER A 32 30.49 13.32 -21.42
N GLY A 33 31.06 12.94 -20.27
CA GLY A 33 31.54 13.85 -19.22
C GLY A 33 32.62 13.15 -18.39
N LYS A 34 33.72 13.86 -18.11
CA LYS A 34 35.08 13.37 -17.87
C LYS A 34 35.46 13.12 -16.40
N PHE A 35 36.34 12.11 -16.22
CA PHE A 35 37.42 11.92 -15.23
C PHE A 35 37.15 11.86 -13.71
N GLY A 36 37.66 10.78 -13.10
CA GLY A 36 37.99 10.69 -11.67
C GLY A 36 38.24 9.25 -11.21
N ASN A 37 39.51 8.86 -11.08
CA ASN A 37 40.00 7.51 -10.77
C ASN A 37 39.31 6.78 -9.61
N SER A 38 39.02 5.49 -9.81
CA SER A 38 38.78 4.55 -8.71
C SER A 38 39.47 3.21 -9.01
N SER A 39 40.22 2.78 -8.00
CA SER A 39 41.08 1.62 -7.85
C SER A 39 40.49 0.28 -8.29
N ILE A 40 41.38 -0.51 -8.89
CA ILE A 40 41.20 -1.90 -9.34
C ILE A 40 41.14 -2.82 -8.11
N ILE A 41 40.02 -3.53 -7.92
CA ILE A 41 39.99 -4.80 -7.18
C ILE A 41 39.27 -5.83 -8.05
N LYS A 42 40.04 -6.83 -8.50
CA LYS A 42 39.57 -8.00 -9.25
C LYS A 42 38.75 -8.88 -8.30
N HIS A 43 37.46 -9.08 -8.57
CA HIS A 43 36.72 -10.21 -8.02
C HIS A 43 36.55 -11.31 -9.06
N ARG A 44 37.02 -12.48 -8.65
CA ARG A 44 37.10 -13.75 -9.36
C ARG A 44 35.70 -14.36 -9.46
N SER A 45 35.24 -14.64 -10.68
CA SER A 45 34.02 -15.39 -10.93
C SER A 45 34.12 -16.80 -10.35
N LEU A 46 33.23 -17.13 -9.42
CA LEU A 46 32.95 -18.50 -9.01
C LEU A 46 31.53 -18.82 -9.49
N GLU A 47 31.45 -19.46 -10.64
CA GLU A 47 30.22 -20.12 -11.08
C GLU A 47 30.12 -21.49 -10.39
N HIS A 48 29.03 -21.72 -9.66
CA HIS A 48 28.57 -23.07 -9.33
C HIS A 48 27.09 -23.23 -9.67
N PRO A 49 26.66 -24.42 -10.11
CA PRO A 49 25.42 -24.64 -10.84
C PRO A 49 24.19 -24.80 -9.95
N LEU A 50 23.04 -24.41 -10.50
CA LEU A 50 21.70 -24.53 -9.93
C LEU A 50 21.18 -25.97 -10.01
N GLU A 51 20.81 -26.56 -8.86
CA GLU A 51 19.76 -27.58 -8.77
C GLU A 51 18.83 -27.23 -7.61
N GLY A 52 17.54 -27.10 -7.89
CA GLY A 52 16.52 -26.76 -6.89
C GLY A 52 15.32 -26.04 -7.49
N ARG A 53 14.53 -26.75 -8.28
CA ARG A 53 13.23 -26.29 -8.80
C ARG A 53 12.31 -25.91 -7.65
N HIS A 54 11.94 -24.62 -7.54
CA HIS A 54 10.64 -24.07 -7.12
C HIS A 54 10.80 -22.59 -6.71
N ARG A 55 11.11 -21.69 -7.66
CA ARG A 55 10.92 -20.24 -7.51
C ARG A 55 11.26 -19.49 -8.80
N LEU A 56 10.54 -19.77 -9.89
CA LEU A 56 10.61 -18.88 -11.06
C LEU A 56 9.33 -18.98 -11.89
N LEU A 57 8.28 -18.29 -11.44
CA LEU A 57 7.12 -17.97 -12.28
C LEU A 57 6.44 -16.65 -11.87
N LEU A 58 7.20 -15.70 -11.33
CA LEU A 58 6.72 -14.35 -11.04
C LEU A 58 7.70 -13.25 -11.48
N LEU A 59 8.40 -13.50 -12.58
CA LEU A 59 9.21 -12.49 -13.24
C LEU A 59 9.01 -12.59 -14.76
N ILE A 60 7.78 -12.33 -15.22
CA ILE A 60 7.41 -11.81 -16.55
C ILE A 60 5.94 -11.38 -16.45
N ARG A 61 5.72 -10.09 -16.16
CA ARG A 61 4.56 -9.30 -16.62
C ARG A 61 4.76 -7.78 -16.43
N CYS A 62 6.00 -7.30 -16.56
CA CYS A 62 6.32 -5.86 -16.55
C CYS A 62 6.69 -5.27 -17.91
N ILE A 63 6.46 -5.96 -19.03
CA ILE A 63 6.57 -5.34 -20.36
C ILE A 63 5.39 -5.80 -21.21
N ALA A 64 4.67 -4.83 -21.78
CA ALA A 64 3.41 -4.93 -22.53
C ALA A 64 2.11 -4.88 -21.69
N ALA A 65 1.93 -3.80 -20.94
CA ALA A 65 0.64 -3.09 -20.99
C ALA A 65 0.74 -2.06 -22.12
N SER A 66 0.78 -2.55 -23.36
CA SER A 66 0.54 -1.71 -24.54
C SER A 66 -0.94 -1.31 -24.51
N SER A 67 -1.19 -0.04 -24.26
CA SER A 67 -2.29 0.74 -24.83
C SER A 67 -3.58 -0.03 -25.12
N LEU A 68 -4.31 -0.42 -24.07
CA LEU A 68 -5.75 -0.59 -24.16
C LEU A 68 -6.38 0.52 -23.32
N SER A 69 -6.47 1.67 -23.97
CA SER A 69 -7.30 2.80 -23.54
C SER A 69 -8.76 2.32 -23.55
N VAL A 70 -9.27 1.99 -22.38
CA VAL A 70 -10.70 2.18 -22.12
C VAL A 70 -10.89 3.69 -22.03
N LYS A 71 -11.50 4.28 -23.05
CA LYS A 71 -11.96 5.67 -22.99
C LYS A 71 -13.06 5.77 -21.95
N ASN A 72 -12.70 6.08 -20.71
CA ASN A 72 -13.62 6.70 -19.77
C ASN A 72 -13.50 8.22 -19.96
N ASN A 73 -14.59 8.83 -20.41
CA ASN A 73 -14.72 10.27 -20.66
C ASN A 73 -14.83 11.09 -19.36
N ASN A 74 -14.02 10.81 -18.34
CA ASN A 74 -13.89 11.67 -17.17
C ASN A 74 -12.41 12.05 -17.01
N ASN A 75 -12.10 13.33 -17.17
CA ASN A 75 -10.76 13.93 -17.03
C ASN A 75 -10.24 13.82 -15.59
N CYS A 76 -9.85 12.62 -15.12
CA CYS A 76 -9.01 12.52 -13.92
C CYS A 76 -7.55 12.62 -14.33
N THR A 77 -7.07 13.84 -14.56
CA THR A 77 -5.65 14.10 -14.86
C THR A 77 -4.74 13.83 -13.66
N ASN A 78 -5.30 13.80 -12.44
CA ASN A 78 -4.53 13.68 -11.21
C ASN A 78 -4.69 12.29 -10.59
N SER A 79 -3.61 11.76 -10.04
CA SER A 79 -3.56 10.41 -9.45
C SER A 79 -3.96 10.41 -7.98
N ILE A 80 -4.40 9.26 -7.47
CA ILE A 80 -4.39 8.98 -6.03
C ILE A 80 -2.95 8.71 -5.63
N ILE A 81 -2.45 9.37 -4.59
CA ILE A 81 -1.11 9.12 -4.06
C ILE A 81 -1.20 8.08 -2.95
N VAL A 82 -0.41 7.03 -3.04
CA VAL A 82 -0.25 6.01 -2.00
C VAL A 82 1.11 6.21 -1.33
N ILE A 83 1.11 6.50 -0.03
CA ILE A 83 2.31 6.54 0.79
C ILE A 83 2.53 5.12 1.33
N ASP A 84 3.56 4.46 0.84
CA ASP A 84 3.97 3.12 1.24
C ASP A 84 4.91 3.19 2.46
N ASN A 85 4.38 2.72 3.59
CA ASN A 85 5.05 2.64 4.88
C ASN A 85 5.84 1.33 5.07
N TYR A 86 6.33 0.74 3.97
CA TYR A 86 7.09 -0.53 3.95
C TYR A 86 6.28 -1.76 4.34
N ASP A 87 5.08 -1.88 3.77
CA ASP A 87 4.19 -3.00 4.06
C ASP A 87 3.94 -3.89 2.83
N SER A 88 3.86 -5.21 3.08
CA SER A 88 3.60 -6.19 2.03
C SER A 88 2.19 -6.10 1.43
N PHE A 89 1.24 -5.52 2.14
CA PHE A 89 -0.15 -5.37 1.71
C PHE A 89 -0.40 -4.10 0.88
N THR A 90 0.57 -3.18 0.78
CA THR A 90 0.44 -1.98 -0.06
C THR A 90 0.08 -2.33 -1.50
N TYR A 91 0.64 -3.40 -2.05
CA TYR A 91 0.30 -3.88 -3.40
C TYR A 91 -1.18 -4.24 -3.54
N ASN A 92 -1.79 -4.86 -2.53
CA ASN A 92 -3.19 -5.26 -2.57
C ASN A 92 -4.13 -4.04 -2.50
N LEU A 93 -3.77 -3.01 -1.71
CA LEU A 93 -4.49 -1.73 -1.72
C LEU A 93 -4.42 -1.08 -3.11
N CYS A 94 -3.22 -1.01 -3.69
CA CYS A 94 -3.01 -0.48 -5.04
C CYS A 94 -3.82 -1.25 -6.09
N GLN A 95 -3.86 -2.58 -5.99
CA GLN A 95 -4.68 -3.41 -6.86
C GLN A 95 -6.16 -3.10 -6.71
N CYS A 96 -6.67 -2.93 -5.48
CA CYS A 96 -8.06 -2.54 -5.26
C CYS A 96 -8.40 -1.20 -5.94
N ILE A 97 -7.52 -0.20 -5.84
CA ILE A 97 -7.68 1.11 -6.47
C ILE A 97 -7.68 0.98 -8.00
N GLY A 98 -6.71 0.26 -8.57
CA GLY A 98 -6.61 0.04 -10.01
C GLY A 98 -7.79 -0.73 -10.60
N GLU A 99 -8.29 -1.76 -9.90
CA GLU A 99 -9.48 -2.51 -10.31
C GLU A 99 -10.78 -1.70 -10.24
N LEU A 100 -10.77 -0.56 -9.52
CA LEU A 100 -11.85 0.40 -9.50
C LEU A 100 -11.67 1.51 -10.55
N GLY A 101 -10.67 1.39 -11.43
CA GLY A 101 -10.45 2.28 -12.57
C GLY A 101 -9.72 3.58 -12.24
N CYS A 102 -9.14 3.69 -11.04
CA CYS A 102 -8.41 4.89 -10.63
C CYS A 102 -6.91 4.78 -10.92
N ASN A 103 -6.32 5.87 -11.41
CA ASN A 103 -4.87 6.01 -11.51
C ASN A 103 -4.27 6.27 -10.13
N PHE A 104 -3.10 5.69 -9.87
CA PHE A 104 -2.38 5.90 -8.62
C PHE A 104 -0.87 5.97 -8.82
N GLU A 105 -0.20 6.69 -7.92
CA GLU A 105 1.26 6.78 -7.80
C GLU A 105 1.68 6.34 -6.40
N VAL A 106 2.74 5.54 -6.29
CA VAL A 106 3.22 5.03 -5.00
C VAL A 106 4.56 5.66 -4.66
N TYR A 107 4.70 6.15 -3.43
CA TYR A 107 5.93 6.71 -2.89
C TYR A 107 6.27 6.07 -1.55
N ARG A 108 7.54 5.74 -1.32
CA ARG A 108 7.98 5.42 0.05
C ARG A 108 7.89 6.66 0.92
N ASN A 109 7.64 6.44 2.20
CA ASN A 109 7.40 7.50 3.17
C ASN A 109 8.64 8.39 3.48
N ASP A 110 9.81 8.06 2.92
CA ASP A 110 11.09 8.76 3.06
C ASP A 110 11.68 9.22 1.71
N GLU A 111 11.08 8.81 0.59
CA GLU A 111 11.53 9.15 -0.78
C GLU A 111 10.88 10.43 -1.33
N VAL A 112 9.91 11.00 -0.61
CA VAL A 112 9.14 12.17 -1.03
C VAL A 112 8.85 13.09 0.16
N THR A 113 8.75 14.40 -0.11
CA THR A 113 8.34 15.39 0.90
C THR A 113 6.87 15.78 0.72
N VAL A 114 6.23 16.26 1.79
CA VAL A 114 4.85 16.74 1.74
C VAL A 114 4.66 17.87 0.72
N ASP A 115 5.64 18.75 0.56
CA ASP A 115 5.65 19.78 -0.48
C ASP A 115 5.67 19.21 -1.90
N GLN A 116 6.42 18.13 -2.12
CA GLN A 116 6.43 17.44 -3.42
C GLN A 116 5.08 16.79 -3.69
N LEU A 117 4.46 16.18 -2.68
CA LEU A 117 3.10 15.64 -2.79
C LEU A 117 2.09 16.74 -3.11
N ARG A 118 2.15 17.89 -2.42
CA ARG A 118 1.28 19.04 -2.70
C ARG A 118 1.37 19.50 -4.15
N ARG A 119 2.59 19.62 -4.69
CA ARG A 119 2.84 20.03 -6.08
C ARG A 119 2.31 19.04 -7.11
N LYS A 120 2.12 17.77 -6.74
CA LYS A 120 1.50 16.76 -7.61
C LYS A 120 -0.01 16.90 -7.71
N ASN A 121 -0.61 17.73 -6.87
CA ASN A 121 -2.07 17.97 -6.85
C ASN A 121 -2.88 16.67 -6.76
N PRO A 122 -2.62 15.80 -5.77
CA PRO A 122 -3.33 14.52 -5.64
C PRO A 122 -4.83 14.73 -5.51
N ARG A 123 -5.62 13.91 -6.20
CA ARG A 123 -7.07 13.89 -5.98
C ARG A 123 -7.46 13.17 -4.68
N GLY A 124 -6.56 12.34 -4.16
CA GLY A 124 -6.73 11.65 -2.89
C GLY A 124 -5.41 11.07 -2.40
N ILE A 125 -5.30 10.84 -1.10
CA ILE A 125 -4.11 10.28 -0.45
C ILE A 125 -4.52 9.02 0.29
N VAL A 126 -3.74 7.95 0.13
CA VAL A 126 -3.86 6.71 0.90
C VAL A 126 -2.58 6.51 1.69
N ILE A 127 -2.70 6.34 3.00
CA ILE A 127 -1.57 6.01 3.88
C ILE A 127 -1.65 4.52 4.20
N SER A 128 -0.68 3.75 3.71
CA SER A 128 -0.68 2.30 3.84
C SER A 128 -0.42 1.84 5.28
N PRO A 129 -0.67 0.56 5.59
CA PRO A 129 -0.11 -0.10 6.77
C PRO A 129 1.41 -0.06 6.73
N GLY A 130 2.05 -0.42 7.84
CA GLY A 130 3.49 -0.62 7.92
C GLY A 130 4.06 -0.40 9.31
N PRO A 131 5.37 -0.61 9.48
CA PRO A 131 6.06 -0.29 10.74
C PRO A 131 6.55 1.16 10.81
N ASP A 132 6.77 1.84 9.68
CA ASP A 132 7.42 3.15 9.63
C ASP A 132 6.43 4.23 9.21
N LYS A 133 6.40 5.36 9.93
CA LYS A 133 5.47 6.46 9.65
C LYS A 133 6.02 7.43 8.61
N GLY A 134 7.34 7.64 8.55
CA GLY A 134 7.96 8.68 7.71
C GLY A 134 7.17 10.00 7.70
N ILE A 135 6.87 10.52 6.50
CA ILE A 135 6.09 11.76 6.31
C ILE A 135 4.58 11.64 6.60
N SER A 136 4.06 10.48 7.01
CA SER A 136 2.61 10.21 7.09
C SER A 136 1.87 11.17 8.03
N VAL A 137 2.40 11.41 9.24
CA VAL A 137 1.78 12.32 10.22
C VAL A 137 1.78 13.75 9.71
N GLN A 138 2.89 14.20 9.13
CA GLN A 138 3.00 15.53 8.53
C GLN A 138 2.03 15.70 7.35
N THR A 139 1.88 14.67 6.52
CA THR A 139 0.93 14.65 5.39
C THR A 139 -0.50 14.81 5.86
N ILE A 140 -0.89 14.13 6.94
CA ILE A 140 -2.23 14.24 7.54
C ILE A 140 -2.50 15.67 8.00
N LEU A 141 -1.54 16.29 8.69
CA LEU A 141 -1.68 17.65 9.20
C LEU A 141 -1.76 18.69 8.08
N GLU A 142 -0.92 18.56 7.06
CA GLU A 142 -0.76 19.61 6.05
C GLU A 142 -1.66 19.46 4.81
N LEU A 143 -2.00 18.24 4.41
CA LEU A 143 -2.80 17.97 3.21
C LEU A 143 -4.19 17.45 3.53
N GLY A 144 -4.35 16.74 4.66
CA GLY A 144 -5.62 16.19 5.11
C GLY A 144 -6.78 17.19 5.25
N PRO A 145 -6.56 18.49 5.55
CA PRO A 145 -7.62 19.50 5.51
C PRO A 145 -8.19 19.81 4.12
N THR A 146 -7.46 19.48 3.06
CA THR A 146 -7.75 19.93 1.68
C THR A 146 -7.84 18.81 0.66
N VAL A 147 -7.38 17.60 1.01
CA VAL A 147 -7.31 16.45 0.11
C VAL A 147 -7.94 15.24 0.81
N PRO A 148 -8.89 14.53 0.17
CA PRO A 148 -9.43 13.28 0.70
C PRO A 148 -8.32 12.32 1.11
N LEU A 149 -8.38 11.81 2.35
CA LEU A 149 -7.31 11.00 2.92
C LEU A 149 -7.87 9.74 3.57
N PHE A 150 -7.30 8.60 3.19
CA PHE A 150 -7.64 7.30 3.74
C PHE A 150 -6.45 6.60 4.39
N GLY A 151 -6.50 6.43 5.72
CA GLY A 151 -5.47 5.72 6.49
C GLY A 151 -5.84 4.27 6.79
N VAL A 152 -4.94 3.31 6.51
CA VAL A 152 -5.15 1.89 6.80
C VAL A 152 -4.15 1.39 7.84
N CYS A 153 -4.64 0.77 8.91
CA CYS A 153 -3.87 0.21 10.02
C CYS A 153 -2.92 1.24 10.67
N LEU A 154 -1.66 1.33 10.20
CA LEU A 154 -0.75 2.40 10.59
C LEU A 154 -1.30 3.77 10.19
N GLY A 155 -1.97 3.89 9.05
CA GLY A 155 -2.56 5.16 8.61
C GLY A 155 -3.57 5.72 9.61
N LEU A 156 -4.44 4.90 10.20
CA LEU A 156 -5.33 5.35 11.27
C LEU A 156 -4.56 5.76 12.53
N GLN A 157 -3.50 5.03 12.88
CA GLN A 157 -2.64 5.39 14.01
C GLN A 157 -1.98 6.76 13.78
N CYS A 158 -1.48 7.02 12.57
CA CYS A 158 -0.95 8.33 12.19
C CYS A 158 -2.02 9.42 12.27
N ILE A 159 -3.27 9.13 11.91
CA ILE A 159 -4.40 10.08 12.08
C ILE A 159 -4.62 10.37 13.57
N GLY A 160 -4.70 9.34 14.41
CA GLY A 160 -4.84 9.52 15.85
C GLY A 160 -3.71 10.38 16.43
N GLU A 161 -2.46 10.08 16.07
CA GLU A 161 -1.28 10.81 16.55
C GLU A 161 -1.22 12.25 16.07
N ALA A 162 -1.57 12.51 14.80
CA ALA A 162 -1.61 13.86 14.24
C ALA A 162 -2.49 14.81 15.07
N PHE A 163 -3.57 14.28 15.66
CA PHE A 163 -4.50 15.07 16.47
C PHE A 163 -4.32 14.87 17.98
N GLY A 164 -3.18 14.31 18.42
CA GLY A 164 -2.79 14.24 19.84
C GLY A 164 -3.13 12.94 20.57
N GLY A 165 -3.67 11.94 19.86
CA GLY A 165 -3.92 10.61 20.42
C GLY A 165 -2.64 9.82 20.65
N LYS A 166 -2.57 9.05 21.74
CA LYS A 166 -1.40 8.18 22.00
C LYS A 166 -1.58 6.84 21.30
N ILE A 167 -0.48 6.30 20.79
CA ILE A 167 -0.45 4.96 20.19
C ILE A 167 0.12 3.97 21.21
N VAL A 168 -0.71 3.02 21.63
CA VAL A 168 -0.39 2.04 22.67
C VAL A 168 -0.47 0.62 22.12
N ARG A 169 0.13 -0.33 22.83
CA ARG A 169 -0.03 -1.75 22.47
C ARG A 169 -1.50 -2.14 22.58
N SER A 170 -1.97 -2.96 21.64
CA SER A 170 -3.33 -3.46 21.68
C SER A 170 -3.59 -4.21 23.01
N PRO A 171 -4.72 -3.97 23.69
CA PRO A 171 -5.04 -4.63 24.97
C PRO A 171 -5.04 -6.16 24.88
N SER A 172 -5.43 -6.71 23.73
CA SER A 172 -5.47 -8.15 23.45
C SER A 172 -4.12 -8.72 22.97
N GLY A 173 -3.05 -7.92 22.98
CA GLY A 173 -1.75 -8.25 22.39
C GLY A 173 -1.72 -8.14 20.87
N ALA A 174 -0.66 -8.67 20.25
CA ALA A 174 -0.53 -8.65 18.78
C ALA A 174 -1.62 -9.51 18.12
N VAL A 175 -2.38 -8.91 17.21
CA VAL A 175 -3.40 -9.61 16.42
C VAL A 175 -2.85 -9.81 15.01
N LEU A 176 -2.65 -11.06 14.60
CA LEU A 176 -2.06 -11.42 13.30
C LEU A 176 -2.98 -12.40 12.57
N GLY A 177 -3.62 -11.95 11.49
CA GLY A 177 -4.43 -12.81 10.63
C GLY A 177 -5.74 -13.30 11.25
N LYS A 178 -6.26 -12.58 12.25
CA LYS A 178 -7.57 -12.89 12.84
C LYS A 178 -8.66 -12.10 12.14
N SER A 179 -9.81 -12.74 11.97
CA SER A 179 -11.05 -12.05 11.63
C SER A 179 -11.74 -11.60 12.92
N SER A 180 -12.25 -10.37 12.93
CA SER A 180 -13.11 -9.85 14.00
C SER A 180 -14.36 -9.23 13.39
N LEU A 181 -15.47 -9.32 14.13
CA LEU A 181 -16.68 -8.57 13.79
C LEU A 181 -16.44 -7.09 14.11
N VAL A 182 -16.71 -6.23 13.13
CA VAL A 182 -16.62 -4.78 13.25
C VAL A 182 -18.02 -4.21 13.09
N TYR A 183 -18.44 -3.49 14.12
CA TYR A 183 -19.65 -2.69 14.15
C TYR A 183 -19.31 -1.28 13.69
N TYR A 184 -20.23 -0.60 13.03
CA TYR A 184 -20.05 0.80 12.66
C TYR A 184 -21.32 1.62 12.90
N ASN A 185 -21.14 2.94 13.00
CA ASN A 185 -22.24 3.87 13.16
C ASN A 185 -22.92 4.15 11.80
N GLU A 186 -24.18 3.76 11.66
CA GLU A 186 -24.95 3.94 10.42
C GLU A 186 -25.46 5.37 10.21
N ASP A 187 -25.50 6.18 11.27
CA ASP A 187 -25.97 7.57 11.22
C ASP A 187 -24.89 8.53 10.67
N VAL A 188 -23.68 8.04 10.45
CA VAL A 188 -22.55 8.82 9.93
C VAL A 188 -22.67 8.90 8.41
N GLU A 189 -23.12 10.06 7.92
CA GLU A 189 -23.10 10.37 6.49
C GLU A 189 -21.66 10.35 5.94
N GLU A 190 -21.49 10.10 4.63
CA GLU A 190 -20.16 10.10 3.99
C GLU A 190 -19.15 9.15 4.66
N CYS A 191 -19.62 8.12 5.36
CA CYS A 191 -18.75 7.14 5.99
C CYS A 191 -18.25 6.10 4.98
N LEU A 192 -17.02 5.63 5.18
CA LEU A 192 -16.43 4.52 4.43
C LEU A 192 -17.26 3.22 4.46
N PHE A 193 -18.19 3.06 5.41
CA PHE A 193 -18.96 1.83 5.62
C PHE A 193 -20.35 1.84 4.96
N SER A 194 -20.68 2.86 4.16
CA SER A 194 -21.99 2.93 3.50
C SER A 194 -22.33 1.66 2.70
N GLY A 195 -23.45 1.05 3.08
CA GLY A 195 -24.01 -0.16 2.48
C GLY A 195 -23.30 -1.48 2.84
N LEU A 196 -22.39 -1.50 3.81
CA LEU A 196 -21.80 -2.75 4.31
C LEU A 196 -22.78 -3.51 5.22
N SER A 197 -22.47 -4.77 5.54
CA SER A 197 -23.17 -5.48 6.64
C SER A 197 -22.78 -4.87 7.99
N ASN A 198 -23.71 -4.80 8.96
CA ASN A 198 -23.41 -4.32 10.31
C ASN A 198 -23.84 -5.36 11.37
N PRO A 199 -22.89 -6.07 12.01
CA PRO A 199 -21.44 -6.01 11.81
C PRO A 199 -20.97 -6.71 10.53
N PHE A 200 -19.74 -6.41 10.10
CA PHE A 200 -19.03 -7.16 9.05
C PHE A 200 -17.74 -7.79 9.58
N ALA A 201 -17.25 -8.82 8.89
CA ALA A 201 -16.00 -9.48 9.24
C ALA A 201 -14.80 -8.74 8.61
N ALA A 202 -13.83 -8.36 9.45
CA ALA A 202 -12.62 -7.65 9.02
C ALA A 202 -11.33 -8.32 9.50
N ALA A 203 -10.29 -8.24 8.68
CA ALA A 203 -8.97 -8.80 8.96
C ALA A 203 -8.10 -7.86 9.81
N ARG A 204 -7.49 -8.38 10.88
CA ARG A 204 -6.63 -7.60 11.79
C ARG A 204 -5.19 -8.12 11.78
N TYR A 205 -4.23 -7.20 11.61
CA TYR A 205 -2.79 -7.48 11.60
C TYR A 205 -1.96 -6.51 12.47
N HIS A 206 -2.58 -5.85 13.45
CA HIS A 206 -1.94 -4.77 14.22
C HIS A 206 -1.42 -5.21 15.59
N ARG A 207 -0.37 -4.51 16.02
CA ARG A 207 0.20 -4.60 17.38
C ARG A 207 -0.13 -3.39 18.25
N PHE A 208 -0.45 -2.28 17.59
CA PHE A 208 -0.72 -0.99 18.21
C PHE A 208 -2.07 -0.46 17.75
N VAL A 209 -2.66 0.37 18.61
CA VAL A 209 -3.98 0.98 18.44
C VAL A 209 -3.94 2.39 19.03
N ILE A 210 -4.91 3.22 18.65
CA ILE A 210 -5.14 4.49 19.34
C ILE A 210 -5.65 4.15 20.75
N ASP A 211 -5.00 4.73 21.75
CA ASP A 211 -5.42 4.63 23.14
C ASP A 211 -6.78 5.29 23.35
N LYS A 212 -7.68 4.58 24.05
CA LYS A 212 -9.06 5.01 24.25
C LYS A 212 -9.14 6.25 25.15
N ASP A 213 -8.30 6.30 26.18
CA ASP A 213 -8.32 7.37 27.19
C ASP A 213 -7.75 8.68 26.64
N SER A 214 -6.79 8.59 25.73
CA SER A 214 -6.25 9.75 25.00
C SER A 214 -6.82 9.93 23.60
N PHE A 215 -7.94 9.28 23.27
CA PHE A 215 -8.56 9.45 21.95
C PHE A 215 -8.90 10.94 21.72
N PRO A 216 -8.47 11.55 20.60
CA PRO A 216 -8.57 13.00 20.41
C PRO A 216 -10.00 13.40 19.98
N ASN A 217 -10.93 13.33 20.93
CA ASN A 217 -12.36 13.55 20.72
C ASN A 217 -12.70 14.97 20.23
N GLU A 218 -11.82 15.95 20.39
CA GLU A 218 -12.05 17.30 19.86
C GLU A 218 -11.97 17.33 18.33
N ALA A 219 -11.04 16.57 17.74
CA ALA A 219 -10.80 16.54 16.30
C ALA A 219 -11.46 15.34 15.60
N LEU A 220 -11.48 14.18 16.26
CA LEU A 220 -11.91 12.92 15.67
C LEU A 220 -13.20 12.40 16.31
N GLU A 221 -13.99 11.68 15.51
CA GLU A 221 -15.08 10.84 15.98
C GLU A 221 -14.85 9.37 15.58
N ILE A 222 -15.20 8.46 16.48
CA ILE A 222 -15.12 7.01 16.25
C ILE A 222 -16.28 6.60 15.34
N THR A 223 -15.97 5.91 14.26
CA THR A 223 -16.97 5.46 13.27
C THR A 223 -17.15 3.96 13.23
N ALA A 224 -16.20 3.18 13.77
CA ALA A 224 -16.34 1.73 13.92
C ALA A 224 -15.59 1.19 15.14
N TRP A 225 -16.08 0.08 15.70
CA TRP A 225 -15.53 -0.59 16.88
C TRP A 225 -15.76 -2.11 16.85
N THR A 226 -14.99 -2.86 17.65
CA THR A 226 -15.31 -4.26 18.00
C THR A 226 -16.24 -4.33 19.21
N ASP A 227 -16.78 -5.51 19.51
CA ASP A 227 -17.66 -5.78 20.66
C ASP A 227 -17.08 -5.33 22.02
N ASP A 228 -15.77 -5.47 22.20
CA ASP A 228 -15.03 -5.00 23.37
C ASP A 228 -14.75 -3.47 23.38
N GLY A 229 -15.25 -2.75 22.38
CA GLY A 229 -15.14 -1.30 22.26
C GLY A 229 -13.78 -0.80 21.78
N LEU A 230 -12.94 -1.67 21.18
CA LEU A 230 -11.70 -1.24 20.55
C LEU A 230 -12.01 -0.45 19.27
N VAL A 231 -11.39 0.72 19.13
CA VAL A 231 -11.55 1.60 17.96
C VAL A 231 -11.06 0.90 16.70
N MET A 232 -11.97 0.73 15.74
CA MET A 232 -11.70 0.11 14.44
C MET A 232 -11.72 1.10 13.28
N ALA A 233 -12.32 2.27 13.48
CA ALA A 233 -12.26 3.37 12.52
C ALA A 233 -12.56 4.71 13.19
N ALA A 234 -12.02 5.77 12.59
CA ALA A 234 -12.33 7.14 12.97
C ALA A 234 -12.29 8.05 11.74
N ARG A 235 -12.94 9.21 11.85
CA ARG A 235 -12.80 10.31 10.90
C ARG A 235 -12.64 11.64 11.61
N HIS A 236 -12.13 12.63 10.89
CA HIS A 236 -12.10 13.99 11.39
C HIS A 236 -13.50 14.62 11.34
N LYS A 237 -13.86 15.38 12.37
CA LYS A 237 -15.19 15.99 12.54
C LYS A 237 -15.46 17.13 11.56
N VAL A 238 -14.44 17.94 11.28
CA VAL A 238 -14.52 19.04 10.29
C VAL A 238 -14.19 18.55 8.88
N TYR A 239 -12.98 18.01 8.68
CA TYR A 239 -12.54 17.42 7.41
C TYR A 239 -13.08 15.98 7.25
N THR A 240 -14.39 15.82 7.01
CA THR A 240 -15.06 14.50 6.98
C THR A 240 -14.46 13.52 5.96
N HIS A 241 -13.79 14.01 4.93
CA HIS A 241 -13.04 13.23 3.94
C HIS A 241 -11.72 12.63 4.46
N LEU A 242 -11.28 12.99 5.66
CA LEU A 242 -10.12 12.42 6.34
C LEU A 242 -10.58 11.29 7.27
N GLN A 243 -10.39 10.05 6.83
CA GLN A 243 -10.88 8.85 7.52
C GLN A 243 -9.80 7.77 7.61
N GLY A 244 -9.92 6.88 8.59
CA GLY A 244 -9.03 5.73 8.69
C GLY A 244 -9.65 4.52 9.34
N VAL A 245 -9.08 3.36 9.04
CA VAL A 245 -9.48 2.05 9.58
C VAL A 245 -8.29 1.34 10.23
N GLN A 246 -8.54 0.61 11.32
CA GLN A 246 -7.53 -0.14 12.08
C GLN A 246 -7.29 -1.55 11.52
N PHE A 247 -8.24 -2.05 10.74
CA PHE A 247 -8.22 -3.34 10.05
C PHE A 247 -7.78 -3.18 8.59
N HIS A 248 -7.67 -4.30 7.88
CA HIS A 248 -7.11 -4.36 6.53
C HIS A 248 -8.21 -4.66 5.49
N PRO A 249 -8.78 -3.65 4.82
CA PRO A 249 -9.78 -3.83 3.76
C PRO A 249 -9.20 -4.53 2.51
N GLU A 250 -7.89 -4.49 2.31
CA GLU A 250 -7.19 -5.15 1.21
C GLU A 250 -6.96 -6.64 1.43
N SER A 251 -7.21 -7.14 2.65
CA SER A 251 -7.07 -8.56 2.96
C SER A 251 -8.23 -9.36 2.37
N ILE A 252 -7.92 -10.52 1.81
CA ILE A 252 -8.91 -11.50 1.33
C ILE A 252 -9.91 -11.94 2.41
N ILE A 253 -9.54 -11.82 3.69
CA ILE A 253 -10.42 -12.13 4.83
C ILE A 253 -11.55 -11.08 4.94
N THR A 254 -11.29 -9.83 4.57
CA THR A 254 -12.27 -8.74 4.59
C THR A 254 -13.09 -8.73 3.31
N LYS A 255 -14.12 -9.57 3.23
CA LYS A 255 -14.93 -9.78 2.00
C LYS A 255 -15.49 -8.49 1.41
N GLU A 256 -15.87 -7.54 2.25
CA GLU A 256 -16.46 -6.26 1.84
C GLU A 256 -15.42 -5.14 1.64
N GLY A 257 -14.13 -5.44 1.77
CA GLY A 257 -13.08 -4.43 1.78
C GLY A 257 -12.94 -3.63 0.49
N LYS A 258 -13.17 -4.24 -0.68
CA LYS A 258 -13.23 -3.50 -1.96
C LYS A 258 -14.36 -2.46 -1.99
N LYS A 259 -15.44 -2.67 -1.25
CA LYS A 259 -16.54 -1.69 -1.12
C LYS A 259 -16.11 -0.49 -0.27
N ILE A 260 -15.30 -0.70 0.77
CA ILE A 260 -14.70 0.36 1.57
C ILE A 260 -13.81 1.26 0.70
N VAL A 261 -12.92 0.66 -0.11
CA VAL A 261 -12.06 1.42 -1.03
C VAL A 261 -12.89 2.17 -2.09
N ARG A 262 -13.97 1.57 -2.58
CA ARG A 262 -14.91 2.26 -3.49
C ARG A 262 -15.60 3.44 -2.82
N ASN A 263 -16.00 3.32 -1.56
CA ASN A 263 -16.63 4.42 -0.83
C ASN A 263 -15.64 5.58 -0.63
N PHE A 264 -14.35 5.30 -0.39
CA PHE A 264 -13.33 6.35 -0.41
C PHE A 264 -13.23 7.06 -1.77
N ILE A 265 -13.24 6.32 -2.88
CA ILE A 265 -13.21 6.93 -4.23
C ILE A 265 -14.44 7.83 -4.46
N LYS A 266 -15.62 7.43 -3.97
CA LYS A 266 -16.81 8.28 -4.05
C LYS A 266 -16.68 9.58 -3.26
N LEU A 267 -15.95 9.58 -2.13
CA LEU A 267 -15.66 10.81 -1.39
C LEU A 267 -14.79 11.77 -2.21
N ILE A 268 -13.82 11.22 -2.96
CA ILE A 268 -13.00 12.01 -3.89
C ILE A 268 -13.89 12.64 -4.96
N GLU A 269 -14.70 11.82 -5.65
CA GLU A 269 -15.59 12.27 -6.73
C GLU A 269 -16.55 13.37 -6.24
N LYS A 270 -17.16 13.18 -5.07
CA LYS A 270 -18.04 14.19 -4.48
C LYS A 270 -17.32 15.52 -4.22
N MET A 271 -16.11 15.48 -3.66
CA MET A 271 -15.35 16.71 -3.36
C MET A 271 -14.91 17.43 -4.64
N GLU A 272 -14.62 16.69 -5.72
CA GLU A 272 -14.34 17.26 -7.04
C GLU A 272 -15.58 17.91 -7.67
N ASP A 273 -16.76 17.31 -7.49
CA ASP A 273 -18.03 17.87 -7.96
C ASP A 273 -18.38 19.15 -7.19
N ASP A 274 -18.25 19.13 -5.86
CA ASP A 274 -18.51 20.28 -4.97
C ASP A 274 -17.53 21.46 -5.24
N SER A 275 -16.33 21.18 -5.79
CA SER A 275 -15.35 22.21 -6.17
C SER A 275 -15.63 22.84 -7.54
N GLN A 276 -16.49 22.23 -8.35
CA GLN A 276 -16.87 22.70 -9.69
C GLN A 276 -18.21 23.45 -9.71
N SER A 277 -19.02 23.33 -8.65
CA SER A 277 -20.30 24.02 -8.44
C SER A 277 -20.14 25.41 -7.82
#